data_AF-B7QI86-F1
#
_entry.id   AF-B7QI86-F1
#
_cell.length_a   1.000
_cell.length_b   1.000
_cell.length_c   1.000
_cell.angle_alpha   90.00
_cell.angle_beta   90.00
_cell.angle_gamma   90.00
#
_symmetry.space_group_name_H-M   'P 1'
#
loop_
_entity.id
_entity.type
_entity.pdbx_description
1 polymer ?
#
loop_
_entity_poly.entity_id
_entity_poly.type
_entity_poly.pdbx_seq_one_letter_code
_entity_poly.pdbx_strand_id
1 'polypeptide(L)'
;MATGLFKLLDKYKPETKAAKKQRLLQRAEQKAKGKEDVPTRRLPVVRQGANTVTSLVEQKKAQLVVIANDVDPIELVLFLPALCRKMGVPYCIVKNKSRLGRVVRRKTCSCLALAQTNP
;
A
#
# COMPACT_ATOMS: atom_id res chain seq x y z
N MET A 1 7.92 4.10 -18.95
CA MET A 1 6.93 3.22 -18.28
C MET A 1 6.85 3.41 -16.77
N ALA A 2 7.96 3.49 -16.01
CA ALA A 2 7.89 3.62 -14.55
C ALA A 2 7.18 4.90 -14.03
N THR A 3 7.27 6.02 -14.74
CA THR A 3 6.67 7.31 -14.32
C THR A 3 5.14 7.25 -14.20
N GLY A 4 4.45 6.56 -15.10
CA GLY A 4 2.99 6.39 -15.04
C GLY A 4 2.54 5.63 -13.79
N LEU A 5 3.24 4.55 -13.45
CA LEU A 5 3.00 3.77 -12.23
C LEU A 5 3.14 4.62 -10.97
N PHE A 6 4.24 5.38 -10.83
CA PHE A 6 4.44 6.22 -9.64
C PHE A 6 3.41 7.36 -9.54
N LYS A 7 2.97 7.94 -10.67
CA LYS A 7 1.86 8.92 -10.67
C LYS A 7 0.55 8.31 -10.15
N LEU A 8 0.27 7.05 -10.50
CA LEU A 8 -0.89 6.32 -9.98
C LEU A 8 -0.74 6.06 -8.47
N LEU A 9 0.40 5.50 -8.05
CA LEU A 9 0.69 5.20 -6.65
C LEU A 9 0.64 6.45 -5.75
N ASP A 10 1.03 7.61 -6.28
CA ASP A 10 1.01 8.87 -5.56
C ASP A 10 -0.41 9.34 -5.17
N LYS A 11 -1.45 8.91 -5.90
CA LYS A 11 -2.85 9.21 -5.57
C LYS A 11 -3.37 8.38 -4.39
N TYR A 12 -2.80 7.20 -4.17
CA TYR A 12 -3.25 6.23 -3.16
C TYR A 12 -2.33 6.18 -1.92
N LYS A 13 -1.60 7.27 -1.64
CA LYS A 13 -0.66 7.31 -0.50
C LYS A 13 -1.37 7.15 0.84
N PRO A 14 -0.74 6.45 1.79
CA PRO A 14 -1.23 6.41 3.15
C PRO A 14 -1.12 7.80 3.83
N GLU A 15 -1.95 7.99 4.84
CA GLU A 15 -1.99 9.20 5.65
C GLU A 15 -0.66 9.49 6.36
N THR A 16 -0.37 10.78 6.61
CA THR A 16 0.74 11.16 7.48
C THR A 16 0.38 10.94 8.94
N LYS A 17 1.40 10.86 9.81
CA LYS A 17 1.20 10.88 11.26
C LYS A 17 0.43 12.15 11.71
N ALA A 18 0.73 13.31 11.12
CA ALA A 18 0.06 14.57 11.41
C ALA A 18 -1.43 14.56 10.98
N ALA A 19 -1.72 14.13 9.76
CA ALA A 19 -3.09 14.00 9.26
C ALA A 19 -3.89 12.97 10.06
N LYS A 20 -3.24 11.85 10.46
CA LYS A 20 -3.86 10.86 11.35
C LYS A 20 -4.22 11.48 12.70
N LYS A 21 -3.31 12.27 13.30
CA LYS A 21 -3.57 12.98 14.56
C LYS A 21 -4.74 13.95 14.41
N GLN A 22 -4.76 14.77 13.37
CA GLN A 22 -5.87 15.69 13.10
C GLN A 22 -7.20 14.97 12.90
N ARG A 23 -7.23 13.86 12.14
CA ARG A 23 -8.43 13.05 11.96
C ARG A 23 -8.94 12.49 13.30
N LEU A 24 -8.04 12.00 14.15
CA LEU A 24 -8.40 11.46 15.46
C LEU A 24 -8.90 12.56 16.41
N LEU A 25 -8.28 13.75 16.40
CA LEU A 25 -8.74 14.91 17.18
C LEU A 25 -10.13 15.36 16.73
N GLN A 26 -10.34 15.55 15.42
CA GLN A 26 -11.66 15.90 14.88
C GLN A 26 -12.72 14.86 15.24
N ARG A 27 -12.38 13.57 15.15
CA ARG A 27 -13.30 12.49 15.56
C ARG A 27 -13.62 12.54 17.05
N ALA A 28 -12.62 12.78 17.90
CA ALA A 28 -12.81 12.94 19.33
C ALA A 28 -13.69 14.15 19.66
N GLU A 29 -13.51 15.28 18.97
CA GLU A 29 -14.36 16.47 19.11
C GLU A 29 -15.80 16.23 18.66
N GLN A 30 -16.03 15.52 17.55
CA GLN A 30 -17.39 15.18 17.09
C GLN A 30 -18.08 14.25 18.08
N LYS A 31 -17.34 13.29 18.66
CA LYS A 31 -17.85 12.41 19.71
C LYS A 31 -18.16 13.18 21.00
N ALA A 32 -17.32 14.13 21.40
CA ALA A 32 -17.57 15.01 22.54
C ALA A 32 -18.81 15.90 22.33
N LYS A 33 -19.09 16.29 21.08
CA LYS A 33 -20.32 17.03 20.68
C LYS A 33 -21.56 16.14 20.57
N GLY A 34 -21.51 14.89 21.03
CA GLY A 34 -22.66 13.98 21.10
C GLY A 34 -23.07 13.36 19.77
N LYS A 35 -22.29 13.52 18.70
CA LYS A 35 -22.56 12.81 17.44
C LYS A 35 -22.08 11.37 17.55
N GLU A 36 -22.94 10.45 17.12
CA GLU A 36 -22.62 9.02 17.07
C GLU A 36 -21.40 8.75 16.20
N ASP A 37 -20.63 7.72 16.57
CA ASP A 37 -19.41 7.36 15.87
C ASP A 37 -19.72 6.59 14.57
N VAL A 38 -20.11 7.32 13.53
CA VAL A 38 -20.44 6.72 12.23
C VAL A 38 -19.18 6.06 11.63
N PRO A 39 -19.23 4.78 11.22
CA PRO A 39 -18.09 4.12 10.60
C PRO A 39 -17.71 4.81 9.28
N THR A 40 -16.59 5.52 9.28
CA THR A 40 -16.08 6.20 8.08
C THR A 40 -15.61 5.18 7.05
N ARG A 41 -16.10 5.29 5.81
CA ARG A 41 -15.62 4.49 4.67
C ARG A 41 -14.11 4.71 4.51
N ARG A 42 -13.34 3.63 4.62
CA ARG A 42 -11.88 3.67 4.44
C ARG A 42 -11.56 3.93 2.97
N LEU A 43 -10.82 4.99 2.72
CA LEU A 43 -10.30 5.29 1.39
C LEU A 43 -9.37 4.16 0.93
N PRO A 44 -9.37 3.81 -0.37
CA PRO A 44 -8.40 2.89 -0.92
C PRO A 44 -7.00 3.49 -0.76
N VAL A 45 -6.09 2.71 -0.18
CA VAL A 45 -4.70 3.08 0.04
C VAL A 45 -3.80 1.94 -0.41
N VAL A 46 -2.58 2.28 -0.82
CA VAL A 46 -1.55 1.27 -1.08
C VAL A 46 -1.28 0.46 0.18
N ARG A 47 -1.18 -0.87 0.02
CA ARG A 47 -0.79 -1.80 1.07
C ARG A 47 0.71 -2.06 0.94
N GLN A 48 1.39 -2.17 2.08
CA GLN A 48 2.85 -2.21 2.13
C GLN A 48 3.35 -3.34 3.01
N GLY A 49 4.52 -3.88 2.66
CA GLY A 49 5.20 -4.91 3.43
C GLY A 49 4.87 -6.32 2.95
N ALA A 50 5.88 -7.20 2.97
CA ALA A 50 5.81 -8.54 2.40
C ALA A 50 4.62 -9.34 2.93
N ASN A 51 4.46 -9.45 4.25
CA ASN A 51 3.39 -10.24 4.86
C ASN A 51 1.98 -9.76 4.49
N THR A 52 1.76 -8.45 4.37
CA THR A 52 0.45 -7.93 3.97
C THR A 52 0.21 -8.13 2.48
N VAL A 53 1.25 -7.95 1.65
CA VAL A 53 1.16 -8.17 0.21
C VAL A 53 0.91 -9.65 -0.09
N THR A 54 1.59 -10.58 0.56
CA THR A 54 1.40 -12.03 0.37
C THR A 54 -0.03 -12.44 0.69
N SER A 55 -0.56 -12.07 1.85
CA SER A 55 -1.94 -12.39 2.22
C SER A 55 -2.97 -11.82 1.23
N LEU A 56 -2.71 -10.64 0.64
CA LEU A 56 -3.60 -10.04 -0.36
C LEU A 56 -3.53 -10.76 -1.71
N VAL A 57 -2.36 -11.27 -2.09
CA VAL A 57 -2.18 -12.07 -3.31
C VAL A 57 -2.84 -13.44 -3.14
N GLU A 58 -2.68 -14.09 -2.00
CA GLU A 58 -3.34 -15.36 -1.68
C GLU A 58 -4.86 -15.24 -1.65
N GLN A 59 -5.38 -14.12 -1.13
CA GLN A 59 -6.83 -13.84 -1.13
C GLN A 59 -7.34 -13.33 -2.48
N LYS A 60 -6.49 -13.17 -3.51
CA LYS A 60 -6.80 -12.56 -4.81
C LYS A 60 -7.46 -11.19 -4.72
N LYS A 61 -7.17 -10.44 -3.65
CA LYS A 61 -7.64 -9.07 -3.44
C LYS A 61 -6.67 -8.03 -4.00
N ALA A 62 -5.44 -8.41 -4.32
CA ALA A 62 -4.48 -7.55 -4.98
C ALA A 62 -4.79 -7.46 -6.48
N GLN A 63 -4.95 -6.23 -6.98
CA GLN A 63 -5.09 -5.96 -8.41
C GLN A 63 -3.74 -5.79 -9.10
N LEU A 64 -2.75 -5.24 -8.39
CA LEU A 64 -1.39 -5.06 -8.89
C LEU A 64 -0.38 -5.16 -7.74
N VAL A 65 0.71 -5.87 -7.97
CA VAL A 65 1.85 -5.97 -7.04
C VAL A 65 3.08 -5.28 -7.63
N VAL A 66 3.77 -4.50 -6.81
CA VAL A 66 5.01 -3.80 -7.18
C VAL A 66 6.13 -4.31 -6.28
N ILE A 67 7.19 -4.83 -6.88
CA ILE A 67 8.32 -5.46 -6.18
C ILE A 67 9.59 -4.65 -6.49
N ALA A 68 10.36 -4.30 -5.46
CA ALA A 68 11.69 -3.72 -5.67
C ALA A 68 12.72 -4.81 -5.98
N ASN A 69 13.70 -4.51 -6.84
CA ASN A 69 14.79 -5.42 -7.19
C ASN A 69 16.03 -5.30 -6.29
N ASP A 70 16.19 -4.19 -5.55
CA ASP A 70 17.34 -3.87 -4.68
C ASP A 70 17.06 -4.21 -3.21
N VAL A 71 16.19 -5.20 -2.97
CA VAL A 71 15.85 -5.68 -1.63
C VAL A 71 16.98 -6.54 -1.09
N ASP A 72 17.37 -6.23 0.15
CA ASP A 72 18.39 -6.94 0.90
C ASP A 72 17.80 -7.16 2.30
N PRO A 73 17.58 -8.41 2.74
CA PRO A 73 17.87 -9.70 2.06
C PRO A 73 16.86 -10.05 0.93
N ILE A 74 17.32 -10.69 -0.15
CA ILE A 74 16.53 -10.97 -1.37
C ILE A 74 15.44 -12.04 -1.15
N GLU A 75 15.65 -12.92 -0.18
CA GLU A 75 14.77 -14.02 0.23
C GLU A 75 13.37 -13.52 0.57
N LEU A 76 13.25 -12.26 1.06
CA LEU A 76 11.99 -11.62 1.38
C LEU A 76 11.04 -11.45 0.18
N VAL A 77 11.60 -11.37 -1.04
CA VAL A 77 10.82 -11.12 -2.26
C VAL A 77 10.99 -12.21 -3.33
N LEU A 78 11.91 -13.14 -3.14
CA LEU A 78 12.24 -14.19 -4.12
C LEU A 78 11.02 -15.01 -4.54
N PHE A 79 10.13 -15.33 -3.60
CA PHE A 79 8.94 -16.15 -3.86
C PHE A 79 7.74 -15.35 -4.42
N LEU A 80 7.75 -14.01 -4.32
CA LEU A 80 6.61 -13.18 -4.69
C LEU A 80 6.25 -13.27 -6.19
N PRO A 81 7.19 -13.23 -7.15
CA PRO A 81 6.87 -13.39 -8.57
C PRO A 81 6.18 -14.72 -8.88
N ALA A 82 6.67 -15.82 -8.29
CA ALA A 82 6.08 -17.15 -8.46
C ALA A 82 4.67 -17.22 -7.86
N LEU A 83 4.48 -16.65 -6.66
CA LEU A 83 3.17 -16.57 -6.02
C LEU A 83 2.18 -15.75 -6.84
N CYS A 84 2.58 -14.57 -7.33
CA CYS A 84 1.73 -13.71 -8.15
C CYS A 84 1.30 -14.42 -9.45
N ARG A 85 2.24 -15.12 -10.11
CA ARG A 85 1.94 -15.93 -11.31
C ARG A 85 0.96 -17.06 -11.01
N LYS A 86 1.14 -17.80 -9.91
CA LYS A 86 0.25 -18.89 -9.50
C LYS A 86 -1.17 -18.39 -9.19
N MET A 87 -1.28 -17.22 -8.56
CA MET A 87 -2.58 -16.64 -8.18
C MET A 87 -3.25 -15.82 -9.28
N GLY A 88 -2.57 -15.59 -10.42
CA GLY A 88 -3.09 -14.81 -11.54
C GLY A 88 -3.09 -13.30 -11.29
N VAL A 89 -2.26 -12.82 -10.36
CA VAL A 89 -2.16 -11.39 -10.01
C VAL A 89 -1.02 -10.77 -10.82
N PRO A 90 -1.25 -9.66 -11.54
CA PRO A 90 -0.18 -9.00 -12.29
C PRO A 90 0.81 -8.35 -11.32
N TYR A 91 2.10 -8.50 -11.63
CA TYR A 91 3.18 -7.92 -10.85
C TYR A 91 4.16 -7.16 -11.75
N CYS A 92 4.89 -6.21 -11.16
CA CYS A 92 5.94 -5.47 -11.83
C CYS A 92 7.16 -5.32 -10.92
N ILE A 93 8.35 -5.38 -11.52
CA ILE A 93 9.62 -5.19 -10.82
C ILE A 93 10.14 -3.79 -11.12
N VAL A 94 10.47 -3.04 -10.08
CA VAL A 94 10.98 -1.66 -10.16
C VAL A 94 12.37 -1.55 -9.56
N LYS A 95 13.15 -0.58 -10.04
CA LYS A 95 14.59 -0.46 -9.75
C LYS A 95 14.99 -0.07 -8.31
N ASN A 96 14.12 0.58 -7.54
CA ASN A 96 14.54 1.16 -6.25
C ASN A 96 13.47 1.03 -5.14
N LYS A 97 13.81 0.34 -4.05
CA LYS A 97 13.02 0.24 -2.80
C LYS A 97 12.85 1.59 -2.10
N SER A 98 13.81 2.50 -2.27
CA SER A 98 13.74 3.86 -1.73
C SER A 98 12.63 4.68 -2.39
N ARG A 99 12.39 4.47 -3.69
CA ARG A 99 11.29 5.16 -4.40
C ARG A 99 9.93 4.63 -3.96
N LEU A 100 9.79 3.32 -3.73
CA LEU A 100 8.59 2.74 -3.12
C LEU A 100 8.39 3.26 -1.70
N GLY A 101 9.46 3.34 -0.90
CA GLY A 101 9.45 3.94 0.43
C GLY A 101 8.86 5.36 0.44
N ARG A 102 9.25 6.20 -0.53
CA ARG A 102 8.74 7.58 -0.65
C ARG A 102 7.23 7.66 -0.87
N VAL A 103 6.63 6.70 -1.57
CA VAL A 103 5.16 6.62 -1.74
C VAL A 103 4.49 6.42 -0.38
N VAL A 104 5.01 5.49 0.42
CA VAL A 104 4.45 5.13 1.73
C VAL A 104 4.99 5.95 2.90
N ARG A 105 5.78 6.99 2.61
CA ARG A 105 6.41 7.88 3.62
C ARG A 105 7.33 7.14 4.59
N ARG A 106 8.08 6.15 4.09
CA ARG A 106 9.14 5.41 4.79
C ARG A 106 10.47 5.55 4.04
N LYS A 107 11.58 5.21 4.70
CA LYS A 107 12.92 5.21 4.07
C LYS A 107 12.99 4.19 2.92
N THR A 108 12.46 2.99 3.14
CA THR A 108 12.48 1.89 2.18
C THR A 108 11.16 1.12 2.22
N CYS A 109 10.84 0.46 1.10
CA CYS A 109 9.73 -0.49 1.03
C CYS A 109 10.06 -1.57 -0.02
N SER A 110 10.00 -2.84 0.38
CA SER A 110 10.35 -3.97 -0.49
C SER A 110 9.26 -4.27 -1.52
N CYS A 111 7.99 -4.15 -1.14
CA CYS A 111 6.86 -4.46 -2.00
C CYS A 111 5.60 -3.69 -1.60
N LEU A 112 4.80 -3.35 -2.60
CA LEU A 112 3.50 -2.67 -2.48
C LEU A 112 2.42 -3.45 -3.22
N ALA A 113 1.18 -3.36 -2.75
CA ALA A 113 0.01 -3.86 -3.44
C ALA A 113 -1.08 -2.79 -3.54
N LEU A 114 -1.73 -2.72 -4.70
CA LEU A 114 -2.99 -2.01 -4.89
C LEU A 114 -4.13 -3.02 -4.76
N ALA A 115 -4.96 -2.87 -3.73
CA ALA A 115 -6.09 -3.77 -3.50
C ALA A 115 -7.39 -3.24 -4.12
N GLN A 116 -7.57 -1.93 -4.14
CA GLN A 116 -8.74 -1.27 -4.69
C GLN A 116 -8.30 0.02 -5.36
N THR A 117 -8.73 0.22 -6.59
CA THR A 117 -8.63 1.50 -7.31
C THR A 117 -10.02 2.12 -7.39
N ASN A 118 -10.07 3.45 -7.40
CA ASN A 118 -11.28 4.16 -7.78
C ASN A 118 -11.58 3.87 -9.26
N PRO A 119 -12.86 3.73 -9.64
CA PRO A 119 -13.28 3.66 -11.04
C PRO A 119 -12.88 4.92 -11.81
#